data_AF-A8H2Z9-F1
#
_entry.id   AF-A8H2Z9-F1
#
_cell.length_a   1.000
_cell.length_b   1.000
_cell.length_c   1.000
_cell.angle_alpha   90.00
_cell.angle_beta   90.00
_cell.angle_gamma   90.00
#
_symmetry.space_group_name_H-M   'P 1'
#
loop_
_entity.id
_entity.type
_entity.pdbx_description
1 polymer ?
#
loop_
_entity_poly.entity_id
_entity_poly.type
_entity_poly.pdbx_seq_one_letter_code
_entity_poly.pdbx_strand_id
1 'polypeptide(L)'
;MNIVRKNKLSDEEQHALWDGIESFTQPIVGDTGRHELCFLLHNEKGELVGGIQGNYDNFGWLWIDSLWISQSVRGQGFGIQLLNKIEGAAAENGCKNSHLTSFSYQAADFYIKQGYEIFGKLENYPKEHSRCWLKKELALNCV
;
A
#
# COMPACT_ATOMS: atom_id res chain seq x y z
N MET A 1 17.80 34.54 -5.15
CA MET A 1 17.36 33.15 -4.88
C MET A 1 18.49 32.43 -4.16
N ASN A 2 18.19 31.70 -3.08
CA ASN A 2 19.17 30.92 -2.31
C ASN A 2 18.57 29.56 -1.97
N ILE A 3 19.39 28.51 -1.99
CA ILE A 3 18.99 27.15 -1.62
C ILE A 3 19.42 26.92 -0.16
N VAL A 4 18.48 26.50 0.69
CA VAL A 4 18.73 26.26 2.12
C VAL A 4 18.61 24.77 2.42
N ARG A 5 19.62 24.20 3.09
CA ARG A 5 19.59 22.83 3.60
C ARG A 5 18.93 22.80 4.98
N LYS A 6 17.96 21.92 5.18
CA LYS A 6 17.37 21.60 6.50
C LYS A 6 17.40 20.08 6.72
N ASN A 7 17.44 19.66 7.99
CA ASN A 7 17.33 18.24 8.35
C ASN A 7 15.87 17.79 8.50
N LYS A 8 14.95 18.74 8.74
CA LYS A 8 13.51 18.51 8.86
C LYS A 8 12.77 19.77 8.43
N LEU A 9 11.61 19.59 7.79
CA LEU A 9 10.67 20.66 7.45
C LEU A 9 9.78 21.01 8.65
N SER A 10 9.32 22.26 8.76
CA SER A 10 8.14 22.55 9.56
C SER A 10 6.89 21.99 8.89
N ASP A 11 5.80 21.89 9.64
CA ASP A 11 4.53 21.47 9.07
C ASP A 11 4.09 22.47 7.97
N GLU A 12 4.26 23.79 8.17
CA GLU A 12 3.90 24.76 7.13
C GLU A 12 4.74 24.60 5.85
N GLU A 13 6.04 24.35 5.97
CA GLU A 13 6.91 24.10 4.81
C GLU A 13 6.51 22.80 4.10
N GLN A 14 6.13 21.77 4.85
CA GLN A 14 5.66 20.50 4.27
C GLN A 14 4.34 20.70 3.53
N HIS A 15 3.38 21.44 4.10
CA HIS A 15 2.12 21.77 3.44
C HIS A 15 2.36 22.61 2.18
N ALA A 16 3.17 23.67 2.26
CA ALA A 16 3.47 24.51 1.10
C ALA A 16 4.12 23.74 -0.07
N LEU A 17 4.97 22.75 0.22
CA LEU A 17 5.53 21.87 -0.81
C LEU A 17 4.46 20.97 -1.44
N TRP A 18 3.58 20.38 -0.62
CA TRP A 18 2.49 19.54 -1.11
C TRP A 18 1.49 20.33 -1.97
N ASP A 19 1.05 21.50 -1.49
CA ASP A 19 0.11 22.38 -2.20
C ASP A 19 0.66 22.82 -3.56
N GLY A 20 1.97 23.11 -3.63
CA GLY A 20 2.66 23.47 -4.87
C GLY A 20 2.69 22.32 -5.88
N ILE A 21 2.91 21.08 -5.42
CA ILE A 21 2.85 19.88 -6.27
C ILE A 21 1.41 19.66 -6.74
N GLU A 22 0.45 19.70 -5.82
CA GLU A 22 -0.96 19.43 -6.10
C GLU A 22 -1.54 20.44 -7.10
N SER A 23 -1.27 21.73 -6.89
CA SER A 23 -1.70 22.81 -7.80
C SER A 23 -1.14 22.65 -9.22
N PHE A 24 0.06 22.06 -9.35
CA PHE A 24 0.66 21.77 -10.65
C PHE A 24 0.06 20.50 -11.28
N THR A 25 -0.22 19.46 -10.49
CA THR A 25 -0.69 18.16 -11.00
C THR A 25 -2.20 18.14 -11.29
N GLN A 26 -3.01 18.78 -10.45
CA GLN A 26 -4.47 18.72 -10.55
C GLN A 26 -5.02 19.16 -11.92
N PRO A 27 -4.51 20.21 -12.58
CA PRO A 27 -4.94 20.57 -13.93
C PRO A 27 -4.60 19.52 -15.01
N ILE A 28 -3.62 18.65 -14.75
CA ILE A 28 -3.12 17.64 -15.70
C ILE A 28 -3.90 16.33 -15.58
N VAL A 29 -4.08 15.85 -14.34
CA VAL A 29 -4.63 14.52 -14.06
C VAL A 29 -6.00 14.55 -13.37
N GLY A 30 -6.50 15.74 -13.01
CA GLY A 30 -7.72 15.92 -12.24
C GLY A 30 -7.51 15.73 -10.74
N ASP A 31 -8.62 15.57 -10.03
CA ASP A 31 -8.59 15.22 -8.61
C ASP A 31 -8.06 13.80 -8.42
N THR A 32 -6.89 13.71 -7.80
CA THR A 32 -6.25 12.41 -7.53
C THR A 32 -7.01 11.60 -6.49
N GLY A 33 -7.69 12.26 -5.53
CA GLY A 33 -8.43 11.65 -4.43
C GLY A 33 -7.63 10.63 -3.63
N ARG A 34 -7.35 10.85 -2.34
CA ARG A 34 -6.69 9.81 -1.52
C ARG A 34 -7.64 9.32 -0.44
N HIS A 35 -7.97 8.04 -0.48
CA HIS A 35 -8.92 7.42 0.44
C HIS A 35 -8.28 6.26 1.18
N GLU A 36 -8.27 6.29 2.51
CA GLU A 36 -7.67 5.25 3.35
C GLU A 36 -8.58 4.02 3.48
N LEU A 37 -7.97 2.85 3.52
CA LEU A 37 -8.63 1.58 3.86
C LEU A 37 -7.81 0.85 4.92
N CYS A 38 -8.49 0.35 5.96
CA CYS A 38 -7.85 -0.38 7.04
C CYS A 38 -8.75 -1.51 7.55
N PHE A 39 -8.14 -2.68 7.80
CA PHE A 39 -8.80 -3.81 8.44
C PHE A 39 -7.91 -4.36 9.56
N LEU A 40 -8.49 -4.56 10.74
CA LEU A 40 -7.81 -5.05 11.93
C LEU A 40 -8.32 -6.44 12.31
N LEU A 41 -7.42 -7.29 12.79
CA LEU A 41 -7.72 -8.63 13.31
C LEU A 41 -7.49 -8.65 14.82
N HIS A 42 -8.54 -8.94 15.57
CA HIS A 42 -8.49 -9.13 17.02
C HIS A 42 -8.75 -10.60 17.37
N ASN A 43 -8.10 -11.10 18.42
CA ASN A 43 -8.39 -12.43 18.94
C ASN A 43 -9.60 -12.42 19.89
N GLU A 44 -9.97 -13.59 20.44
CA GLU A 44 -11.10 -13.74 21.37
C GLU A 44 -10.97 -12.91 22.67
N LYS A 45 -9.75 -12.51 23.03
CA LYS A 45 -9.47 -11.66 24.19
C LYS A 45 -9.54 -10.16 23.86
N GLY A 46 -9.81 -9.80 22.61
CA GLY A 46 -9.82 -8.42 22.13
C GLY A 46 -8.43 -7.85 21.84
N GLU A 47 -7.39 -8.67 21.78
CA GLU A 47 -6.02 -8.22 21.51
C GLU A 47 -5.79 -8.09 20.00
N LEU A 48 -5.13 -7.02 19.55
CA LEU A 48 -4.75 -6.82 18.15
C LEU A 48 -3.66 -7.83 17.75
N VAL A 49 -3.99 -8.74 16.83
CA VAL A 49 -3.09 -9.81 16.37
C VAL A 49 -2.84 -9.79 14.86
N GLY A 50 -3.35 -8.79 14.15
CA GLY A 50 -3.05 -8.56 12.75
C GLY A 50 -3.72 -7.31 12.21
N GLY A 51 -3.29 -6.85 11.05
CA GLY A 51 -3.92 -5.73 10.36
C GLY A 51 -3.34 -5.50 8.98
N ILE A 52 -4.11 -4.83 8.14
CA ILE A 52 -3.71 -4.36 6.82
C ILE A 52 -4.20 -2.93 6.63
N GLN A 53 -3.37 -2.07 6.04
CA GLN A 53 -3.76 -0.73 5.66
C GLN A 53 -3.21 -0.37 4.29
N GLY A 54 -3.89 0.57 3.65
CA GLY A 54 -3.51 1.12 2.37
C GLY A 54 -4.37 2.32 2.04
N ASN A 55 -4.26 2.78 0.80
CA ASN A 55 -5.12 3.82 0.27
C ASN A 55 -5.41 3.52 -1.19
N TYR A 56 -6.57 3.94 -1.65
CA TYR A 56 -6.87 3.98 -3.08
C TYR A 56 -6.99 5.40 -3.57
N ASP A 57 -6.92 5.53 -4.89
CA ASP A 57 -7.03 6.80 -5.59
C ASP A 57 -8.04 6.77 -6.73
N ASN A 58 -8.37 7.97 -7.23
CA ASN A 58 -9.31 8.16 -8.34
C ASN A 58 -8.76 7.65 -9.69
N PHE A 59 -7.50 7.19 -9.74
CA PHE A 59 -6.97 6.50 -10.91
C PHE A 59 -7.31 5.00 -10.90
N GLY A 60 -8.03 4.53 -9.88
CA GLY A 60 -8.50 3.15 -9.78
C GLY A 60 -7.40 2.19 -9.33
N TRP A 61 -6.45 2.68 -8.53
CA TRP A 61 -5.38 1.89 -7.94
C TRP A 61 -5.49 1.83 -6.42
N LEU A 62 -5.30 0.63 -5.88
CA LEU A 62 -5.05 0.41 -4.45
C LEU A 62 -3.53 0.32 -4.21
N TRP A 63 -3.00 1.18 -3.36
CA TRP A 63 -1.69 1.02 -2.74
C TRP A 63 -1.83 0.32 -1.38
N ILE A 64 -1.19 -0.85 -1.22
CA ILE A 64 -1.09 -1.51 0.09
C ILE A 64 0.20 -1.04 0.77
N ASP A 65 0.02 -0.36 1.91
CA ASP A 65 1.12 0.23 2.67
C ASP A 65 1.74 -0.79 3.64
N SER A 66 0.90 -1.49 4.40
CA SER A 66 1.39 -2.49 5.35
C SER A 66 0.39 -3.63 5.58
N LEU A 67 0.94 -4.84 5.80
CA LEU A 67 0.22 -6.03 6.25
C LEU A 67 1.06 -6.70 7.34
N TRP A 68 0.44 -6.98 8.47
CA TRP A 68 1.08 -7.65 9.59
C TRP A 68 0.15 -8.70 10.19
N ILE A 69 0.74 -9.82 10.59
CA ILE A 69 0.09 -10.87 11.37
C ILE A 69 1.04 -11.25 12.51
N SER A 70 0.52 -11.26 13.73
CA SER A 70 1.23 -11.72 14.92
C SER A 70 1.68 -13.17 14.77
N GLN A 71 2.89 -13.48 15.24
CA GLN A 71 3.46 -14.82 15.14
C GLN A 71 2.56 -15.90 15.75
N SER A 72 1.79 -15.59 16.79
CA SER A 72 0.89 -16.53 17.47
C SER A 72 -0.24 -17.06 16.58
N VAL A 73 -0.59 -16.36 15.49
CA VAL A 73 -1.70 -16.72 14.60
C VAL A 73 -1.28 -16.86 13.12
N ARG A 74 0.03 -16.86 12.83
CA ARG A 74 0.54 -17.12 11.47
C ARG A 74 0.26 -18.55 11.03
N GLY A 75 0.18 -18.75 9.71
CA GLY A 75 -0.10 -20.04 9.10
C GLY A 75 -1.59 -20.44 9.09
N GLN A 76 -2.46 -19.63 9.70
CA GLN A 76 -3.91 -19.89 9.79
C GLN A 76 -4.74 -19.20 8.68
N GLY A 77 -4.07 -18.62 7.66
CA GLY A 77 -4.74 -17.99 6.52
C GLY A 77 -5.20 -16.54 6.74
N PHE A 78 -5.03 -15.95 7.92
CA PHE A 78 -5.48 -14.57 8.20
C PHE A 78 -4.85 -13.50 7.30
N GLY A 79 -3.60 -13.67 6.87
CA GLY A 79 -2.97 -12.73 5.93
C GLY A 79 -3.70 -12.68 4.58
N ILE A 80 -4.15 -13.84 4.09
CA ILE A 80 -4.94 -13.94 2.85
C ILE A 80 -6.32 -13.30 3.07
N GLN A 81 -6.96 -13.56 4.21
CA GLN A 81 -8.27 -12.97 4.52
C GLN A 81 -8.20 -11.43 4.57
N LEU A 82 -7.18 -10.86 5.22
CA LEU A 82 -6.99 -9.41 5.26
C LEU A 82 -6.72 -8.83 3.86
N LEU A 83 -5.85 -9.48 3.08
CA LEU A 83 -5.57 -9.07 1.70
C LEU A 83 -6.84 -9.05 0.84
N ASN A 84 -7.64 -10.11 0.88
CA ASN A 84 -8.90 -10.17 0.13
C ASN A 84 -9.89 -9.10 0.57
N LYS A 85 -9.93 -8.75 1.87
CA LYS A 85 -10.81 -7.69 2.38
C LYS A 85 -10.43 -6.31 1.84
N ILE A 86 -9.15 -5.96 1.84
CA ILE A 86 -8.73 -4.65 1.32
C ILE A 86 -8.85 -4.57 -0.20
N GLU A 87 -8.52 -5.66 -0.92
CA GLU A 87 -8.69 -5.75 -2.37
C GLU A 87 -10.17 -5.62 -2.77
N GLY A 88 -11.06 -6.32 -2.07
CA GLY A 88 -12.51 -6.24 -2.30
C GLY A 88 -13.06 -4.85 -2.05
N ALA A 89 -12.71 -4.22 -0.92
CA ALA A 89 -13.15 -2.87 -0.60
C ALA A 89 -12.65 -1.83 -1.62
N ALA A 90 -11.41 -1.97 -2.11
CA ALA A 90 -10.90 -1.10 -3.16
C ALA A 90 -11.65 -1.32 -4.49
N ALA A 91 -11.93 -2.58 -4.84
CA ALA A 91 -12.69 -2.91 -6.06
C ALA A 91 -14.13 -2.37 -6.02
N GLU A 92 -14.80 -2.42 -4.86
CA GLU A 92 -16.11 -1.79 -4.62
C GLU A 92 -16.07 -0.27 -4.83
N ASN A 93 -14.91 0.35 -4.60
CA ASN A 93 -14.65 1.78 -4.86
C ASN A 93 -14.07 2.05 -6.26
N GLY A 94 -14.21 1.12 -7.20
CA GLY A 94 -13.84 1.31 -8.61
C GLY A 94 -12.38 1.02 -8.93
N CYS A 95 -11.58 0.51 -7.98
CA CYS A 95 -10.22 0.10 -8.28
C CYS A 95 -10.20 -1.14 -9.17
N LYS A 96 -9.34 -1.09 -10.18
CA LYS A 96 -9.08 -2.22 -11.08
C LYS A 96 -7.74 -2.87 -10.83
N ASN A 97 -6.87 -2.21 -10.07
CA ASN A 97 -5.52 -2.67 -9.84
C ASN A 97 -5.12 -2.45 -8.39
N SER A 98 -4.16 -3.25 -7.93
CA SER A 98 -3.44 -3.02 -6.69
C SER A 98 -1.94 -3.08 -6.92
N HIS A 99 -1.18 -2.32 -6.15
CA HIS A 99 0.28 -2.40 -6.11
C HIS A 99 0.82 -2.17 -4.71
N LEU A 100 2.04 -2.66 -4.48
CA LEU A 100 2.75 -2.53 -3.21
C LEU A 100 4.26 -2.67 -3.41
N THR A 101 5.02 -2.41 -2.33
CA THR A 101 6.41 -2.85 -2.23
C THR A 101 6.61 -3.86 -1.12
N SER A 102 7.46 -4.85 -1.36
CA SER A 102 7.91 -5.77 -0.32
C SER A 102 9.40 -6.06 -0.50
N PHE A 103 10.13 -6.19 0.59
CA PHE A 103 11.50 -6.67 0.52
C PHE A 103 11.56 -8.19 0.30
N SER A 104 12.63 -8.68 -0.32
CA SER A 104 12.83 -10.10 -0.62
C SER A 104 12.94 -10.98 0.63
N TYR A 105 13.35 -10.43 1.78
CA TYR A 105 13.36 -11.10 3.08
C TYR A 105 12.05 -10.95 3.87
N GLN A 106 11.09 -10.18 3.34
CA GLN A 106 9.77 -10.02 3.94
C GLN A 106 8.79 -11.02 3.30
N ALA A 107 7.89 -10.53 2.44
CA ALA A 107 6.68 -11.23 2.05
C ALA A 107 6.41 -11.17 0.54
N ALA A 108 7.44 -10.92 -0.29
CA ALA A 108 7.27 -10.91 -1.75
C ALA A 108 6.62 -12.20 -2.27
N ASP A 109 7.10 -13.36 -1.80
CA ASP A 109 6.55 -14.67 -2.17
C ASP A 109 5.10 -14.88 -1.70
N PHE A 110 4.70 -14.25 -0.60
CA PHE A 110 3.31 -14.29 -0.13
C PHE A 110 2.39 -13.63 -1.17
N TYR A 111 2.72 -12.42 -1.62
CA TYR A 111 1.92 -11.69 -2.61
C TYR A 111 1.94 -12.38 -3.97
N ILE A 112 3.07 -12.94 -4.40
CA ILE A 112 3.16 -13.71 -5.65
C ILE A 112 2.18 -14.89 -5.64
N LYS A 113 2.09 -15.63 -4.52
CA LYS A 113 1.11 -16.71 -4.36
C LYS A 113 -0.35 -16.23 -4.40
N GLN A 114 -0.60 -14.94 -4.17
CA GLN A 114 -1.94 -14.33 -4.25
C GLN A 114 -2.21 -13.67 -5.61
N GLY A 115 -1.35 -13.92 -6.61
CA GLY A 115 -1.52 -13.44 -7.99
C GLY A 115 -0.88 -12.09 -8.28
N TYR A 116 0.00 -11.59 -7.40
CA TYR A 116 0.80 -10.41 -7.73
C TYR A 116 2.00 -10.77 -8.60
N GLU A 117 2.35 -9.88 -9.52
CA GLU A 117 3.53 -9.98 -10.38
C GLU A 117 4.54 -8.90 -10.00
N ILE A 118 5.83 -9.25 -10.02
CA ILE A 118 6.92 -8.28 -9.86
C ILE A 118 7.06 -7.49 -11.17
N PHE A 119 6.90 -6.17 -11.11
CA PHE A 119 7.16 -5.28 -12.25
C PHE A 119 8.43 -4.44 -12.08
N GLY A 120 9.02 -4.44 -10.88
CA GLY A 120 10.25 -3.71 -10.59
C GLY A 120 11.02 -4.37 -9.45
N LYS A 121 12.35 -4.34 -9.52
CA LYS A 121 13.22 -4.88 -8.49
C LYS A 121 14.45 -3.99 -8.34
N LEU A 122 14.72 -3.56 -7.12
CA LEU A 122 15.94 -2.84 -6.74
C LEU A 122 16.81 -3.82 -5.97
N GLU A 123 17.85 -4.29 -6.63
CA GLU A 123 18.77 -5.28 -6.08
C GLU A 123 19.78 -4.65 -5.11
N ASN A 124 20.33 -5.48 -4.23
CA ASN A 124 21.29 -5.10 -3.21
C ASN A 124 20.80 -3.96 -2.29
N TYR A 125 19.50 -3.99 -1.96
CA TYR A 125 18.84 -3.00 -1.11
C TYR A 125 17.96 -3.66 -0.03
N PRO A 126 18.44 -3.78 1.22
CA PRO A 126 19.83 -3.63 1.66
C PRO A 126 20.71 -4.76 1.10
N LYS A 127 22.01 -4.78 1.44
CA LYS A 127 22.97 -5.75 0.91
C LYS A 127 22.40 -7.18 0.90
N GLU A 128 22.58 -7.91 -0.21
CA GLU A 128 22.08 -9.28 -0.44
C GLU A 128 20.55 -9.45 -0.49
N HIS A 129 19.80 -8.35 -0.41
CA HIS A 129 18.36 -8.34 -0.49
C HIS A 129 17.87 -7.44 -1.63
N SER A 130 16.57 -7.46 -1.89
CA SER A 130 15.96 -6.60 -2.91
C SER A 130 14.68 -5.99 -2.40
N ARG A 131 14.38 -4.77 -2.84
CA ARG A 131 13.02 -4.22 -2.78
C ARG A 131 12.31 -4.60 -4.08
N CYS A 132 11.17 -5.26 -3.96
CA CYS A 132 10.33 -5.65 -5.08
C CYS A 132 9.10 -4.73 -5.12
N TRP A 133 8.73 -4.28 -6.31
CA TRP A 133 7.46 -3.63 -6.61
C TRP A 133 6.56 -4.65 -7.28
N LEU A 134 5.37 -4.82 -6.71
CA LEU A 134 4.42 -5.82 -7.13
C LEU A 134 3.11 -5.17 -7.53
N LYS A 135 2.44 -5.74 -8.53
CA LYS A 135 1.10 -5.32 -8.97
C LYS A 135 0.18 -6.51 -9.22
N LYS A 136 -1.11 -6.28 -9.16
CA LYS A 136 -2.16 -7.26 -9.45
C LYS A 136 -3.35 -6.55 -10.08
N GLU A 137 -3.94 -7.16 -11.11
CA GLU A 137 -5.26 -6.78 -11.59
C GLU A 137 -6.31 -7.35 -10.64
N LEU A 138 -7.20 -6.50 -10.13
CA LEU A 138 -8.26 -6.92 -9.22
C LEU A 138 -9.40 -7.53 -10.05
N ALA A 139 -9.84 -8.72 -9.67
CA ALA A 139 -11.02 -9.31 -10.27
C ALA A 139 -12.23 -8.44 -9.91
N LEU A 140 -12.96 -7.99 -10.92
CA LEU A 140 -14.28 -7.42 -10.70
C LEU A 140 -15.15 -8.55 -10.13
N ASN A 141 -15.64 -8.37 -8.91
CA ASN A 141 -16.76 -9.18 -8.45
C ASN A 141 -17.94 -8.76 -9.32
N CYS A 142 -18.22 -9.54 -10.37
CA CYS A 142 -19.50 -9.47 -11.07
C CYS A 142 -20.58 -9.78 -10.04
N VAL A 143 -21.29 -8.74 -9.62
CA VAL A 143 -22.56 -8.86 -8.87
C VAL A 143 -23.60 -9.49 -9.80
#